data_AF-A0A2Z4V3Q3-F1
#
_entry.id   AF-A0A2Z4V3Q3-F1
#
_cell.length_a   1.000
_cell.length_b   1.000
_cell.length_c   1.000
_cell.angle_alpha   90.00
_cell.angle_beta   90.00
_cell.angle_gamma   90.00
#
_symmetry.space_group_name_H-M   'P 1'
#
loop_
_entity.id
_entity.type
_entity.pdbx_description
1 polymer ?
#
loop_
_entity_poly.entity_id
_entity_poly.type
_entity_poly.pdbx_seq_one_letter_code
_entity_poly.pdbx_strand_id
1 'polypeptide(L)'
;MNDEPFERWFARRQARLRQPGQLRAITLGVGPQRAAHIDPDAPRMIVEWDGFDWQAVMVVDNYAAACLVLTPSEGRAADQTETTGPVTGRNPLAPGTGRHRKPRP
;
A
#
# COMPACT_ATOMS: atom_id res chain seq x y z
N MET A 1 3.31 -33.47 15.39
CA MET A 1 3.26 -32.05 15.83
C MET A 1 4.63 -31.49 15.51
N ASN A 2 4.78 -30.74 14.42
CA ASN A 2 6.07 -30.14 14.05
C ASN A 2 5.96 -28.64 14.33
N ASP A 3 6.62 -28.20 15.39
CA ASP A 3 6.68 -26.79 15.72
C ASP A 3 7.53 -26.05 14.70
N GLU A 4 7.12 -24.82 14.37
CA GLU A 4 7.88 -23.95 13.48
C GLU A 4 9.23 -23.59 14.14
N PRO A 5 10.36 -23.74 13.43
CA PRO A 5 11.66 -23.30 13.95
C PRO A 5 11.65 -21.82 14.32
N PHE A 6 12.21 -21.47 15.48
CA PHE A 6 12.22 -20.12 16.03
C PHE A 6 12.71 -19.08 15.00
N GLU A 7 13.80 -19.37 14.29
CA GLU A 7 14.37 -18.47 13.27
C GLU A 7 13.35 -18.10 12.18
N ARG A 8 12.56 -19.08 11.73
CA ARG A 8 11.54 -18.86 10.70
C ARG A 8 10.40 -17.99 11.22
N TRP A 9 9.98 -18.26 12.45
CA TRP A 9 8.96 -17.46 13.12
C TRP A 9 9.44 -16.02 13.35
N PHE A 10 10.67 -15.85 13.83
CA PHE A 10 11.30 -14.57 14.14
C PHE A 10 11.47 -13.73 12.87
N ALA A 11 12.05 -14.30 11.81
CA ALA A 11 12.21 -13.61 10.51
C ALA A 11 10.86 -13.15 9.94
N ARG A 12 9.82 -13.98 9.99
CA ARG A 12 8.47 -13.59 9.54
C ARG A 12 7.89 -12.45 10.37
N ARG A 13 8.18 -12.41 11.67
CA ARG A 13 7.74 -11.33 12.54
C ARG A 13 8.51 -10.04 12.28
N GLN A 14 9.84 -10.12 12.16
CA GLN A 14 10.71 -9.00 11.82
C GLN A 14 10.27 -8.34 10.50
N ALA A 15 9.94 -9.14 9.48
CA ALA A 15 9.50 -8.66 8.18
C ALA A 15 8.14 -7.90 8.20
N ARG A 16 7.37 -8.01 9.28
CA ARG A 16 6.10 -7.26 9.45
C ARG A 16 6.30 -5.95 10.20
N LEU A 17 7.49 -5.72 10.79
CA LEU A 17 7.79 -4.49 11.46
C LEU A 17 8.04 -3.40 10.42
N ARG A 18 7.59 -2.19 10.75
CA ARG A 18 7.84 -1.01 9.94
C ARG A 18 9.31 -0.63 10.08
N GLN A 19 9.92 -0.24 8.97
CA GLN A 19 11.28 0.28 8.99
C GLN A 19 11.24 1.76 9.39
N PRO A 20 12.17 2.24 10.23
CA PRO A 20 12.36 3.67 10.46
C PRO A 20 12.53 4.42 9.12
N GLY A 21 12.00 5.63 9.02
CA GLY A 21 11.97 6.41 7.78
C GLY A 21 10.79 6.09 6.85
N GLN A 22 9.97 5.09 7.18
CA GLN A 22 8.77 4.81 6.39
C GLN A 22 7.79 5.99 6.49
N LEU A 23 7.38 6.52 5.34
CA LEU A 23 6.39 7.59 5.24
C LEU A 23 4.97 7.06 5.06
N ARG A 24 3.97 7.80 5.53
CA ARG A 24 2.55 7.65 5.16
C ARG A 24 1.83 8.99 5.13
N ALA A 25 0.68 9.05 4.46
CA ALA A 25 -0.21 10.21 4.48
C ALA A 25 -1.46 9.96 5.33
N ILE A 26 -1.91 10.99 6.04
CA ILE A 26 -3.15 11.03 6.83
C ILE A 26 -4.01 12.19 6.31
N THR A 27 -5.24 11.91 5.89
CA THR A 27 -6.18 12.97 5.45
C THR A 27 -6.63 13.82 6.64
N LEU A 28 -6.56 15.14 6.51
CA LEU A 28 -6.95 16.14 7.52
C LEU A 28 -8.41 16.60 7.38
N GLY A 29 -9.21 15.89 6.59
CA GLY A 29 -10.64 16.15 6.39
C GLY A 29 -11.53 15.56 7.49
N VAL A 30 -12.82 15.88 7.41
CA VAL A 30 -13.84 15.34 8.32
C VAL A 30 -14.14 13.88 7.95
N GLY A 31 -14.08 12.99 8.94
CA GLY A 31 -14.46 11.60 8.78
C GLY A 31 -13.31 10.62 9.00
N PRO A 32 -13.46 9.36 8.56
CA PRO A 32 -12.46 8.33 8.79
C PRO A 32 -11.15 8.65 8.05
N GLN A 33 -10.00 8.51 8.71
CA GLN A 33 -8.66 8.64 8.10
C GLN A 33 -8.29 7.50 7.13
N ARG A 34 -9.28 6.74 6.67
CA ARG A 34 -9.15 5.56 5.80
C ARG A 34 -9.85 5.85 4.49
N ALA A 35 -9.39 5.20 3.42
CA ALA A 35 -9.83 5.45 2.05
C ALA A 35 -9.52 6.88 1.56
N ALA A 36 -8.22 7.19 1.51
CA ALA A 36 -7.71 8.47 1.04
C ALA A 36 -8.15 8.86 -0.40
N HIS A 37 -8.79 7.99 -1.18
CA HIS A 37 -9.33 8.37 -2.49
C HIS A 37 -10.74 8.99 -2.42
N ILE A 38 -11.42 8.91 -1.26
CA ILE A 38 -12.80 9.41 -1.12
C ILE A 38 -12.86 10.93 -1.20
N ASP A 39 -11.83 11.61 -0.71
CA ASP A 39 -11.71 13.07 -0.78
C ASP A 39 -10.32 13.44 -1.30
N PRO A 40 -10.12 13.45 -2.64
CA PRO A 40 -8.81 13.66 -3.23
C PRO A 40 -8.26 15.07 -2.95
N ASP A 41 -9.12 16.08 -2.80
CA ASP A 41 -8.74 17.48 -2.68
C ASP A 41 -8.51 17.92 -1.22
N ALA A 42 -8.88 17.10 -0.23
CA ALA A 42 -8.58 17.41 1.16
C ALA A 42 -7.07 17.46 1.47
N PRO A 43 -6.63 18.35 2.36
CA PRO A 43 -5.24 18.40 2.81
C PRO A 43 -4.83 17.11 3.53
N ARG A 44 -3.54 16.77 3.43
CA ARG A 44 -2.96 15.56 4.02
C ARG A 44 -1.71 15.89 4.82
N MET A 45 -1.57 15.29 5.99
CA MET A 45 -0.33 15.31 6.76
C MET A 45 0.54 14.11 6.38
N ILE A 46 1.77 14.36 5.99
CA ILE A 46 2.82 13.36 5.85
C ILE A 46 3.43 13.12 7.22
N VAL A 47 3.51 11.85 7.61
CA VAL A 47 4.15 11.41 8.84
C VAL A 47 5.19 10.34 8.54
N GLU A 48 6.24 10.30 9.36
CA GLU A 48 7.36 9.36 9.28
C GLU A 48 7.36 8.45 10.50
N TRP A 49 7.68 7.17 10.30
CA TRP A 49 7.89 6.23 11.40
C TRP A 49 9.31 6.38 11.94
N ASP A 50 9.47 6.80 13.20
CA ASP A 50 10.80 6.99 13.83
C ASP A 50 11.37 5.68 14.44
N GLY A 51 10.60 4.60 14.42
CA GLY A 51 10.90 3.33 15.10
C GLY A 51 10.01 3.05 16.31
N PHE A 52 9.32 4.07 16.83
CA PHE A 52 8.45 4.00 18.01
C PHE A 52 7.06 4.62 17.75
N ASP A 53 7.00 5.80 17.13
CA ASP A 53 5.77 6.51 16.80
C ASP A 53 5.82 7.19 15.41
N TRP A 54 4.67 7.69 14.97
CA TRP A 54 4.51 8.47 13.75
C TRP A 54 4.74 9.95 14.04
N GLN A 55 5.84 10.50 13.55
CA GLN A 55 6.18 11.91 13.68
C GLN A 55 5.65 12.72 12.49
N ALA A 56 5.09 13.90 12.76
CA ALA A 56 4.64 14.81 11.71
C ALA A 56 5.82 15.45 10.98
N VAL A 57 5.81 15.39 9.64
CA VAL A 57 6.87 15.94 8.79
C VAL A 57 6.40 17.19 8.07
N MET A 58 5.25 17.11 7.38
CA MET A 58 4.70 18.24 6.62
C MET A 58 3.22 18.06 6.31
N VAL A 59 2.58 19.14 5.84
CA VAL A 59 1.22 19.10 5.28
C VAL A 59 1.29 19.40 3.78
N VAL A 60 0.48 18.70 3.00
CA VAL A 60 0.32 18.88 1.56
C VAL A 60 -1.15 19.10 1.21
N ASP A 61 -1.40 19.82 0.12
CA ASP A 61 -2.74 20.33 -0.19
C ASP A 61 -3.74 19.25 -0.59
N ASN A 62 -3.28 18.16 -1.23
CA ASN A 62 -4.16 17.15 -1.80
C ASN A 62 -3.47 15.78 -1.95
N TYR A 63 -4.22 14.81 -2.48
CA TYR A 63 -3.78 13.43 -2.67
C TYR A 63 -2.61 13.32 -3.65
N ALA A 64 -2.67 14.07 -4.75
CA ALA A 64 -1.63 14.04 -5.78
C ALA A 64 -0.28 14.50 -5.22
N ALA A 65 -0.27 15.60 -4.45
CA ALA A 65 0.90 16.09 -3.77
C ALA A 65 1.45 15.06 -2.76
N ALA A 66 0.57 14.38 -2.01
CA ALA A 66 0.99 13.32 -1.10
C ALA A 66 1.66 12.14 -1.83
N CYS A 67 1.13 11.71 -2.98
CA CYS A 67 1.72 10.63 -3.78
C CYS A 67 3.14 10.96 -4.26
N LEU A 68 3.41 12.22 -4.64
CA LEU A 68 4.75 12.66 -5.05
C LEU A 68 5.76 12.56 -3.90
N VAL A 69 5.34 12.88 -2.68
CA VAL A 69 6.21 12.76 -1.48
C VAL A 69 6.44 11.29 -1.10
N LEU A 70 5.38 10.47 -1.13
CA LEU A 70 5.44 9.06 -0.72
C LEU A 70 6.16 8.15 -1.72
N THR A 71 6.26 8.57 -2.98
CA THR A 71 6.93 7.82 -4.04
C THR A 71 7.99 8.70 -4.67
N PRO A 72 9.16 8.87 -4.02
CA PRO A 72 10.26 9.64 -4.59
C PRO A 72 10.65 9.05 -5.95
N SER A 73 10.73 9.91 -6.97
CA SER A 73 10.94 9.54 -8.37
C SER A 73 12.32 8.91 -8.67
N GLU A 74 13.19 8.75 -7.67
CA GLU A 74 14.51 8.12 -7.80
C GLU A 74 14.35 6.61 -8.03
N GLY A 75 14.13 6.26 -9.30
CA GLY A 75 13.86 4.89 -9.73
C GLY A 75 12.68 4.74 -10.70
N ARG A 76 11.95 5.81 -11.04
CA ARG A 76 10.98 5.77 -12.16
C ARG A 76 11.66 5.91 -13.54
N ALA A 77 12.90 5.43 -13.66
CA ALA A 77 13.49 5.14 -14.96
C ALA A 77 12.99 3.73 -15.38
N ALA A 78 12.07 3.72 -16.35
CA ALA A 78 11.82 2.59 -17.27
C ALA A 78 10.98 1.37 -16.83
N ASP A 79 10.04 1.46 -15.87
CA ASP A 79 9.05 0.36 -15.69
C ASP A 79 7.60 0.78 -15.39
N GLN A 80 7.26 2.03 -15.70
CA GLN A 80 5.86 2.42 -15.90
C GLN A 80 5.63 2.78 -17.36
N THR A 81 6.04 1.87 -18.25
CA THR A 81 5.24 1.65 -19.45
C THR A 81 3.84 1.30 -18.93
N GLU A 82 2.86 2.15 -19.26
CA GLU A 82 1.46 1.75 -19.24
C GLU A 82 1.40 0.31 -19.71
N THR A 83 1.08 -0.64 -18.82
CA THR A 83 0.96 -2.04 -19.19
C THR A 83 -0.37 -2.16 -19.94
N THR A 84 -0.40 -1.63 -21.15
CA THR A 84 -1.33 -1.97 -22.22
C THR A 84 -0.84 -3.28 -22.86
N GLY A 85 -0.47 -4.23 -22.00
CA GLY A 85 -0.03 -5.57 -22.35
C GLY A 85 -0.94 -6.57 -21.63
N PRO A 86 -1.19 -7.76 -22.21
CA PRO A 86 -2.04 -8.74 -21.56
C PRO A 86 -1.45 -9.09 -20.19
N VAL A 87 -2.28 -8.98 -19.14
CA VAL A 87 -1.94 -9.43 -17.78
C VAL A 87 -1.42 -10.87 -17.87
N THR A 88 -0.12 -11.07 -17.70
CA THR A 88 0.54 -12.40 -17.71
C THR A 88 0.37 -13.15 -16.39
N GLY A 89 -0.38 -12.58 -15.45
CA GLY A 89 -0.89 -13.27 -14.27
C GLY A 89 -2.21 -13.99 -14.55
N ARG A 90 -2.57 -14.98 -13.72
CA ARG A 90 -3.92 -15.59 -13.76
C ARG A 90 -4.96 -14.49 -13.60
N ASN A 91 -5.68 -14.18 -14.67
CA ASN A 91 -6.83 -13.29 -14.61
C ASN A 91 -7.88 -13.91 -13.66
N PRO A 92 -8.16 -13.32 -12.48
CA PRO A 92 -9.14 -13.86 -11.53
C PRO A 92 -10.57 -13.83 -12.09
N LEU A 93 -10.79 -13.11 -13.19
CA LEU A 93 -12.06 -13.03 -13.91
C LEU A 93 -12.14 -13.98 -15.12
N ALA A 94 -11.07 -14.73 -15.43
CA ALA A 94 -11.09 -15.71 -16.52
C ALA A 94 -12.26 -16.69 -16.37
N PRO A 95 -12.83 -17.19 -17.49
CA PRO A 95 -13.87 -18.22 -17.45
C PRO A 95 -13.33 -19.45 -16.71
N GLY A 96 -13.93 -19.79 -15.57
CA GLY A 96 -13.52 -20.91 -14.74
C GLY A 96 -14.50 -21.20 -13.62
N THR A 97 -14.41 -22.40 -13.07
CA THR A 97 -15.18 -22.90 -11.93
C THR A 97 -14.57 -22.39 -10.62
N GLY A 98 -14.52 -21.06 -10.46
CA GLY A 98 -14.13 -20.48 -9.18
C GLY A 98 -15.02 -21.04 -8.06
N ARG A 99 -14.44 -21.35 -6.90
CA ARG A 99 -15.08 -21.99 -5.73
C ARG A 99 -16.44 -21.37 -5.33
N HIS A 100 -16.67 -20.12 -5.70
CA HIS A 100 -17.88 -19.35 -5.38
C HIS A 100 -18.79 -19.07 -6.58
N ARG A 101 -18.49 -19.60 -7.78
CA ARG A 101 -19.36 -19.44 -8.95
C ARG A 101 -20.41 -20.56 -8.95
N LYS A 102 -21.68 -20.16 -9.13
CA LYS A 102 -22.79 -21.12 -9.29
C LYS A 102 -22.57 -21.93 -10.58
N PRO A 103 -22.81 -23.26 -10.57
CA PRO A 103 -22.77 -24.05 -11.79
C PRO A 103 -23.85 -23.53 -12.76
N ARG A 104 -23.52 -23.52 -14.06
CA ARG A 104 -24.53 -23.26 -15.09
C ARG A 104 -25.45 -24.48 -15.22
N PRO A 105 -26.75 -24.28 -15.50
CA PRO A 105 -27.68 -25.37 -15.76
C PRO A 105 -27.30 -26.18 -17.00
#